data_AF-A0A1I0BJQ2-F1
#
_entry.id   AF-A0A1I0BJQ2-F1
#
_cell.length_a   1.000
_cell.length_b   1.000
_cell.length_c   1.000
_cell.angle_alpha   90.00
_cell.angle_beta   90.00
_cell.angle_gamma   90.00
#
_symmetry.space_group_name_H-M   'P 1'
#
loop_
_entity.id
_entity.type
_entity.pdbx_description
1 polymer ?
#
loop_
_entity_poly.entity_id
_entity_poly.type
_entity_poly.pdbx_seq_one_letter_code
_entity_poly.pdbx_strand_id
1 'polypeptide(L)'
;MKKQIINKQVINKFKKKYYLLGKDLDDNKVWLEEASFDCGWYWGLGYVEKFNKNYSDIKEHTHFDRLFLKENIHDSFIEYFSKITLTNNEIWQLLELMKSLYIFREYSDMLHLGGAHISENPCQDILKNDEEYKRINKIIIPKINNKVYELLGEK
;
A
#
# COMPACT_ATOMS: atom_id res chain seq x y z
N MET A 1 21.42 -4.84 12.28
CA MET A 1 22.44 -4.17 11.42
C MET A 1 21.85 -2.86 10.90
N LYS A 2 22.61 -1.75 10.89
CA LYS A 2 22.15 -0.50 10.26
C LYS A 2 22.18 -0.67 8.74
N LYS A 3 21.02 -0.63 8.08
CA LYS A 3 20.92 -0.61 6.61
C LYS A 3 21.38 0.74 6.08
N GLN A 4 21.93 0.77 4.86
CA GLN A 4 22.25 2.02 4.20
C GLN A 4 20.95 2.75 3.83
N ILE A 5 20.82 3.99 4.28
CA ILE A 5 19.71 4.87 3.90
C ILE A 5 20.05 5.56 2.57
N ILE A 6 19.10 5.57 1.64
CA ILE A 6 19.18 6.25 0.35
C ILE A 6 18.06 7.29 0.23
N ASN A 7 18.22 8.25 -0.68
CA ASN A 7 17.22 9.31 -0.85
C ASN A 7 15.88 8.75 -1.35
N LYS A 8 14.79 9.28 -0.78
CA LYS A 8 13.42 9.10 -1.27
C LYS A 8 13.32 9.55 -2.73
N GLN A 9 12.55 8.83 -3.54
CA GLN A 9 12.33 9.14 -4.95
C GLN A 9 10.85 8.92 -5.28
N VAL A 10 10.29 9.86 -6.04
CA VAL A 10 8.95 9.75 -6.62
C VAL A 10 9.10 9.86 -8.13
N ILE A 11 8.52 8.92 -8.88
CA ILE A 11 8.50 8.95 -10.34
C ILE A 11 7.06 8.85 -10.84
N ASN A 12 6.81 9.37 -12.04
CA ASN A 12 5.54 9.21 -12.74
C ASN A 12 5.72 8.20 -13.89
N LYS A 13 4.93 7.12 -13.89
CA LYS A 13 4.94 6.09 -14.94
C LYS A 13 3.53 5.53 -15.09
N PHE A 14 3.14 5.06 -16.28
CA PHE A 14 1.82 4.45 -16.50
C PHE A 14 0.62 5.27 -15.96
N LYS A 15 0.74 6.61 -15.99
CA LYS A 15 -0.22 7.58 -15.43
C LYS A 15 -0.43 7.48 -13.90
N LYS A 16 0.53 6.86 -13.21
CA LYS A 16 0.57 6.70 -11.76
C LYS A 16 1.88 7.21 -11.18
N LYS A 17 1.86 7.61 -9.91
CA LYS A 17 3.08 7.85 -9.12
C LYS A 17 3.59 6.55 -8.51
N TYR A 18 4.91 6.48 -8.39
CA TYR A 18 5.62 5.39 -7.74
C TYR A 18 6.63 5.95 -6.75
N TYR A 19 6.59 5.42 -5.53
CA TYR A 19 7.38 5.88 -4.39
C TYR A 19 8.43 4.83 -4.02
N LEU A 20 9.71 5.22 -4.01
CA LEU A 20 10.80 4.28 -3.75
C LEU A 20 10.80 3.83 -2.28
N LEU A 21 10.66 2.52 -2.06
CA LEU A 21 10.79 1.92 -0.73
C LEU A 21 12.27 1.60 -0.41
N GLY A 22 13.01 1.20 -1.42
CA GLY A 22 14.41 0.82 -1.26
C GLY A 22 14.95 0.04 -2.45
N LYS A 23 16.05 -0.65 -2.22
CA LYS A 23 16.60 -1.64 -3.13
C LYS A 23 16.63 -3.01 -2.47
N ASP A 24 16.18 -4.04 -3.19
CA ASP A 24 16.23 -5.42 -2.71
C ASP A 24 17.69 -5.93 -2.64
N LEU A 25 17.85 -7.21 -2.25
CA LEU A 25 19.17 -7.84 -2.13
C LEU A 25 19.91 -7.97 -3.47
N ASP A 26 19.20 -7.87 -4.60
CA ASP A 26 19.73 -7.93 -5.96
C ASP A 26 19.94 -6.51 -6.56
N ASP A 27 19.91 -5.46 -5.74
CA ASP A 27 20.04 -4.04 -6.10
C ASP A 27 18.93 -3.52 -7.04
N ASN A 28 17.81 -4.25 -7.20
CA ASN A 28 16.64 -3.75 -7.92
C ASN A 28 15.86 -2.73 -7.08
N LYS A 29 15.41 -1.65 -7.71
CA LYS A 29 14.53 -0.69 -7.04
C LYS A 29 13.13 -1.26 -6.89
N VAL A 30 12.57 -1.08 -5.70
CA VAL A 30 11.24 -1.57 -5.32
C VAL A 30 10.38 -0.37 -4.97
N TRP A 31 9.22 -0.30 -5.60
CA TRP A 31 8.36 0.88 -5.58
C TRP A 31 7.00 0.54 -5.00
N LEU A 32 6.42 1.44 -4.22
CA LEU A 32 5.00 1.44 -3.90
C LEU A 32 4.27 2.28 -4.96
N GLU A 33 3.25 1.72 -5.60
CA GLU A 33 2.37 2.46 -6.51
C GLU A 33 1.38 3.32 -5.71
N GLU A 34 1.01 4.49 -6.25
CA GLU A 34 -0.11 5.25 -5.70
C GLU A 34 -1.42 4.45 -5.76
N ALA A 35 -2.26 4.64 -4.74
CA ALA A 35 -3.55 4.01 -4.66
C ALA A 35 -4.54 4.71 -5.60
N SER A 36 -5.45 3.95 -6.19
CA SER A 36 -6.50 4.46 -7.05
C SER A 36 -7.87 3.99 -6.59
N PHE A 37 -8.88 4.84 -6.78
CA PHE A 37 -10.27 4.43 -6.61
C PHE A 37 -10.74 3.77 -7.91
N ASP A 38 -10.93 2.46 -7.86
CA ASP A 38 -11.12 1.59 -9.02
C ASP A 38 -12.57 1.08 -9.10
N CYS A 39 -13.01 0.83 -10.34
CA CYS A 39 -14.34 0.29 -10.67
C CYS A 39 -15.54 1.07 -10.07
N GLY A 40 -15.30 2.27 -9.56
CA GLY A 40 -16.33 3.12 -8.94
C GLY A 40 -16.76 2.69 -7.54
N TRP A 41 -16.12 1.69 -6.92
CA TRP A 41 -16.57 1.18 -5.61
C TRP A 41 -15.49 0.76 -4.61
N TYR A 42 -14.23 0.58 -5.00
CA TYR A 42 -13.17 0.17 -4.07
C TYR A 42 -11.83 0.86 -4.33
N TRP A 43 -10.90 0.77 -3.38
CA TRP A 43 -9.52 1.22 -3.57
C TRP A 43 -8.60 0.07 -3.99
N GLY A 44 -7.93 0.23 -5.12
CA GLY A 44 -6.71 -0.50 -5.46
C GLY A 44 -5.54 0.13 -4.73
N LEU A 45 -4.92 -0.60 -3.80
CA LEU A 45 -3.83 -0.09 -2.96
C LEU A 45 -2.77 -1.15 -2.66
N GLY A 46 -1.60 -0.67 -2.25
CA GLY A 46 -0.52 -1.52 -1.76
C GLY A 46 0.20 -2.31 -2.84
N TYR A 47 0.08 -1.93 -4.12
CA TYR A 47 0.88 -2.55 -5.19
C TYR A 47 2.36 -2.22 -5.02
N VAL A 48 3.18 -3.26 -5.01
CA VAL A 48 4.64 -3.17 -4.90
C VAL A 48 5.25 -3.71 -6.19
N GLU A 49 6.06 -2.89 -6.84
CA GLU A 49 6.52 -3.14 -8.19
C GLU A 49 8.03 -3.04 -8.33
N LYS A 50 8.56 -3.84 -9.25
CA LYS A 50 9.91 -3.66 -9.82
C LYS A 50 9.79 -3.51 -11.32
N PHE A 51 10.37 -2.44 -11.85
CA PHE A 51 10.42 -2.23 -13.29
C PHE A 51 11.52 -3.07 -13.95
N ASN A 52 11.38 -3.32 -15.24
CA ASN A 52 12.48 -3.84 -16.04
C ASN A 52 13.64 -2.83 -16.11
N LYS A 53 14.81 -3.26 -16.60
CA LYS A 53 16.04 -2.45 -16.64
C LYS A 53 15.86 -1.09 -17.34
N ASN A 54 15.00 -1.02 -18.35
CA ASN A 54 14.76 0.17 -19.15
C ASN A 54 13.57 1.01 -18.65
N TYR A 55 12.92 0.60 -17.54
CA TYR A 55 11.72 1.21 -17.01
C TYR A 55 10.61 1.32 -18.06
N SER A 56 10.56 0.39 -19.02
CA SER A 56 9.53 0.39 -20.07
C SER A 56 8.29 -0.40 -19.66
N ASP A 57 8.44 -1.34 -18.72
CA ASP A 57 7.39 -2.24 -18.25
C ASP A 57 7.63 -2.68 -16.79
N ILE A 58 6.59 -3.22 -16.16
CA ILE A 58 6.61 -3.84 -14.84
C ILE A 58 7.11 -5.27 -14.99
N LYS A 59 8.23 -5.59 -14.35
CA LYS A 59 8.83 -6.93 -14.38
C LYS A 59 8.21 -7.82 -13.30
N GLU A 60 8.00 -7.26 -12.11
CA GLU A 60 7.46 -7.96 -10.96
C GLU A 60 6.40 -7.08 -10.31
N HIS A 61 5.26 -7.70 -9.99
CA HIS A 61 4.11 -7.07 -9.37
C HIS A 61 3.63 -7.95 -8.20
N THR A 62 3.47 -7.34 -7.03
CA THR A 62 2.99 -8.02 -5.81
C THR A 62 2.29 -7.01 -4.91
N HIS A 63 1.89 -7.41 -3.70
CA HIS A 63 1.27 -6.54 -2.72
C HIS A 63 2.10 -6.38 -1.45
N PHE A 64 1.99 -5.20 -0.84
CA PHE A 64 2.69 -4.78 0.37
C PHE A 64 2.38 -5.68 1.56
N ASP A 65 1.11 -6.01 1.79
CA ASP A 65 0.68 -6.92 2.87
C ASP A 65 1.34 -8.31 2.75
N ARG A 66 1.38 -8.85 1.52
CA ARG A 66 2.00 -10.15 1.24
C ARG A 66 3.51 -10.15 1.46
N LEU A 67 4.17 -9.02 1.26
CA LEU A 67 5.61 -8.91 1.47
C LEU A 67 5.95 -8.60 2.94
N PHE A 68 5.25 -7.66 3.56
CA PHE A 68 5.75 -6.98 4.75
C PHE A 68 4.83 -7.05 5.98
N LEU A 69 3.55 -7.42 5.82
CA LEU A 69 2.59 -7.49 6.94
C LEU A 69 2.39 -8.92 7.47
N LYS A 70 3.49 -9.67 7.57
CA LYS A 70 3.58 -11.05 8.09
C LYS A 70 4.12 -11.09 9.53
N GLU A 71 4.43 -12.27 10.05
CA GLU A 71 5.11 -12.38 11.35
C GLU A 71 6.41 -11.55 11.36
N ASN A 72 6.71 -10.90 12.49
CA ASN A 72 7.85 -9.99 12.63
C ASN A 72 7.88 -8.88 11.54
N ILE A 73 6.78 -8.16 11.36
CA ILE A 73 6.56 -7.17 10.27
C ILE A 73 7.74 -6.23 10.03
N HIS A 74 8.34 -5.73 11.11
CA HIS A 74 9.41 -4.74 11.03
C HIS A 74 10.71 -5.36 10.53
N ASP A 75 11.07 -6.53 11.05
CA ASP A 75 12.29 -7.23 10.64
C ASP A 75 12.14 -7.77 9.22
N SER A 76 10.96 -8.30 8.87
CA SER A 76 10.63 -8.71 7.50
C SER A 76 10.83 -7.59 6.49
N PHE A 77 10.40 -6.36 6.82
CA PHE A 77 10.63 -5.19 5.97
C PHE A 77 12.14 -4.89 5.83
N ILE A 78 12.86 -4.82 6.95
CA ILE A 78 14.31 -4.49 6.94
C ILE A 78 15.13 -5.55 6.20
N GLU A 79 14.82 -6.83 6.37
CA GLU A 79 15.55 -7.95 5.78
C GLU A 79 15.38 -8.01 4.26
N TYR A 80 14.21 -7.64 3.75
CA TYR A 80 13.94 -7.61 2.31
C TYR A 80 14.88 -6.66 1.53
N PHE A 81 15.31 -5.57 2.16
CA PHE A 81 16.07 -4.51 1.49
C PHE A 81 17.58 -4.59 1.79
N SER A 82 18.42 -4.38 0.77
CA SER A 82 19.83 -4.05 0.95
C SER A 82 20.03 -2.58 1.34
N LYS A 83 19.17 -1.70 0.81
CA LYS A 83 19.15 -0.25 1.06
C LYS A 83 17.72 0.24 1.21
N ILE A 84 17.46 1.15 2.13
CA ILE A 84 16.11 1.64 2.48
C ILE A 84 16.00 3.14 2.32
N THR A 85 14.80 3.67 2.04
CA THR A 85 14.58 5.13 1.99
C THR A 85 14.13 5.72 3.33
N LEU A 86 13.80 4.87 4.30
CA LEU A 86 13.18 5.23 5.57
C LEU A 86 14.12 4.95 6.75
N THR A 87 14.02 5.79 7.78
CA THR A 87 14.57 5.50 9.11
C THR A 87 13.74 4.43 9.82
N ASN A 88 14.28 3.86 10.91
CA ASN A 88 13.57 2.85 11.70
C ASN A 88 12.20 3.34 12.22
N ASN A 89 12.11 4.60 12.63
CA ASN A 89 10.85 5.18 13.10
C ASN A 89 9.85 5.36 11.94
N GLU A 90 10.32 5.82 10.80
CA GLU A 90 9.47 5.96 9.61
C GLU A 90 9.00 4.60 9.07
N ILE A 91 9.80 3.52 9.22
CA ILE A 91 9.36 2.16 8.87
C ILE A 91 8.14 1.77 9.72
N TRP A 92 8.20 1.95 11.05
CA TRP A 92 7.05 1.67 11.91
C TRP A 92 5.82 2.49 11.52
N GLN A 93 6.00 3.77 11.21
CA GLN A 93 4.90 4.63 10.74
C GLN A 93 4.32 4.12 9.41
N LEU A 94 5.16 3.73 8.45
CA LEU A 94 4.69 3.17 7.18
C LEU A 94 3.90 1.89 7.40
N LEU A 95 4.41 0.97 8.22
CA LEU A 95 3.76 -0.31 8.50
C LEU A 95 2.39 -0.11 9.16
N GLU A 96 2.28 0.82 10.10
CA GLU A 96 1.02 1.17 10.77
C GLU A 96 -0.01 1.76 9.78
N LEU A 97 0.42 2.72 8.95
CA LEU A 97 -0.44 3.35 7.95
C LEU A 97 -0.90 2.33 6.90
N MET A 98 0.01 1.49 6.39
CA MET A 98 -0.33 0.45 5.42
C MET A 98 -1.29 -0.58 6.02
N LYS A 99 -1.04 -1.07 7.24
CA LYS A 99 -1.96 -2.02 7.89
C LYS A 99 -3.35 -1.42 8.09
N SER A 100 -3.42 -0.15 8.49
CA SER A 100 -4.67 0.60 8.60
C SER A 100 -5.42 0.70 7.28
N LEU A 101 -4.71 0.98 6.17
CA LEU A 101 -5.31 1.04 4.83
C LEU A 101 -5.96 -0.29 4.44
N TYR A 102 -5.27 -1.42 4.65
CA TYR A 102 -5.83 -2.74 4.35
C TYR A 102 -7.10 -3.02 5.17
N ILE A 103 -7.08 -2.72 6.47
CA ILE A 103 -8.25 -2.90 7.35
C ILE A 103 -9.42 -2.05 6.86
N PHE A 104 -9.20 -0.75 6.61
CA PHE A 104 -10.27 0.14 6.17
C PHE A 104 -10.81 -0.23 4.79
N ARG A 105 -9.95 -0.69 3.88
CA ARG A 105 -10.35 -1.15 2.55
C ARG A 105 -11.25 -2.38 2.64
N GLU A 106 -10.82 -3.42 3.36
CA GLU A 106 -11.62 -4.64 3.53
C GLU A 106 -12.94 -4.37 4.25
N TYR A 107 -12.91 -3.53 5.29
CA TYR A 107 -14.12 -3.14 6.01
C TYR A 107 -15.09 -2.38 5.10
N SER A 108 -14.58 -1.38 4.37
CA SER A 108 -15.37 -0.63 3.38
C SER A 108 -16.02 -1.54 2.35
N ASP A 109 -15.28 -2.48 1.78
CA ASP A 109 -15.80 -3.41 0.77
C ASP A 109 -16.95 -4.23 1.35
N MET A 110 -16.82 -4.71 2.59
CA MET A 110 -17.90 -5.43 3.29
C MET A 110 -19.14 -4.55 3.49
N LEU A 111 -18.97 -3.28 3.87
CA LEU A 111 -20.08 -2.33 4.04
C LEU A 111 -20.80 -2.00 2.71
N HIS A 112 -20.09 -2.05 1.59
CA HIS A 112 -20.68 -1.83 0.27
C HIS A 112 -21.41 -3.08 -0.22
N LEU A 113 -20.74 -4.23 -0.16
CA LEU A 113 -21.21 -5.49 -0.72
C LEU A 113 -22.25 -6.19 0.17
N GLY A 114 -22.22 -5.94 1.47
CA GLY A 114 -23.00 -6.67 2.47
C GLY A 114 -22.42 -8.04 2.82
N GLY A 115 -21.11 -8.25 2.63
CA GLY A 115 -20.47 -9.53 2.94
C GLY A 115 -19.05 -9.65 2.41
N ALA A 116 -18.47 -10.85 2.57
CA ALA A 116 -17.08 -11.14 2.21
C ALA A 116 -16.84 -11.45 0.72
N HIS A 117 -17.82 -11.23 -0.15
CA HIS A 117 -17.74 -11.52 -1.59
C HIS A 117 -17.43 -13.00 -1.91
N ILE A 118 -17.93 -13.94 -1.11
CA ILE A 118 -17.79 -15.40 -1.37
C ILE A 118 -19.07 -15.95 -2.00
N SER A 119 -20.21 -15.57 -1.43
CA SER A 119 -21.56 -15.90 -1.89
C SER A 119 -22.51 -14.80 -1.41
N GLU A 120 -23.80 -14.95 -1.70
CA GLU A 120 -24.84 -14.17 -1.01
C GLU A 120 -24.71 -14.36 0.51
N ASN A 121 -24.73 -13.25 1.25
CA ASN A 121 -24.65 -13.27 2.70
C ASN A 121 -26.07 -13.10 3.27
N PRO A 122 -26.58 -14.08 4.05
CA PRO A 122 -27.91 -13.98 4.69
C PRO A 122 -28.05 -12.77 5.63
N CYS A 123 -26.94 -12.18 6.07
CA CYS A 123 -26.90 -11.01 6.93
C CYS A 123 -26.61 -9.70 6.17
N GLN A 124 -26.74 -9.66 4.84
CA GLN A 124 -26.33 -8.50 4.03
C GLN A 124 -26.97 -7.17 4.47
N ASP A 125 -28.23 -7.20 4.88
CA ASP A 125 -29.00 -5.99 5.19
C ASP A 125 -28.48 -5.27 6.43
N ILE A 126 -27.95 -6.02 7.40
CA ILE A 126 -27.35 -5.44 8.62
C ILE A 126 -25.87 -5.09 8.45
N LEU A 127 -25.20 -5.67 7.45
CA LEU A 127 -23.79 -5.41 7.17
C LEU A 127 -23.59 -4.18 6.28
N LYS A 128 -24.55 -3.87 5.40
CA LYS A 128 -24.45 -2.70 4.53
C LYS A 128 -24.55 -1.40 5.31
N ASN A 129 -23.66 -0.46 5.03
CA ASN A 129 -23.71 0.89 5.59
C ASN A 129 -23.11 1.90 4.61
N ASP A 130 -23.97 2.58 3.86
CA ASP A 130 -23.56 3.54 2.83
C ASP A 130 -22.92 4.81 3.41
N GLU A 131 -23.37 5.27 4.58
CA GLU A 131 -22.80 6.46 5.23
C GLU A 131 -21.35 6.20 5.66
N GLU A 132 -21.12 5.09 6.34
CA GLU A 132 -19.77 4.70 6.80
C GLU A 132 -18.87 4.34 5.63
N TYR A 133 -19.39 3.64 4.61
CA TYR A 133 -18.69 3.40 3.35
C TYR A 133 -18.21 4.72 2.71
N LYS A 134 -19.09 5.73 2.60
CA LYS A 134 -18.73 7.05 2.06
C LYS A 134 -17.69 7.75 2.92
N ARG A 135 -17.80 7.70 4.25
CA ARG A 135 -16.83 8.29 5.18
C ARG A 135 -15.44 7.66 4.98
N ILE A 136 -15.36 6.34 4.92
CA ILE A 136 -14.10 5.62 4.74
C ILE A 136 -13.45 5.99 3.39
N ASN A 137 -14.19 5.87 2.29
CA ASN A 137 -13.63 6.03 0.95
C ASN A 137 -13.33 7.47 0.55
N LYS A 138 -14.12 8.44 1.03
CA LYS A 138 -13.95 9.85 0.65
C LYS A 138 -13.08 10.64 1.62
N ILE A 139 -12.90 10.15 2.85
CA ILE A 139 -12.21 10.90 3.91
C ILE A 139 -11.05 10.10 4.49
N ILE A 140 -11.30 8.89 4.99
CA ILE A 140 -10.29 8.16 5.77
C ILE A 140 -9.16 7.65 4.89
N ILE A 141 -9.47 6.80 3.90
CA ILE A 141 -8.45 6.20 3.01
C ILE A 141 -7.63 7.29 2.30
N PRO A 142 -8.23 8.34 1.70
CA PRO A 142 -7.46 9.44 1.12
C PRO A 142 -6.50 10.11 2.10
N LYS A 143 -6.93 10.37 3.35
CA LYS A 143 -6.06 10.99 4.36
C LYS A 143 -4.89 10.10 4.77
N ILE A 144 -5.12 8.80 4.93
CA ILE A 144 -4.06 7.85 5.28
C ILE A 144 -3.08 7.70 4.11
N ASN A 145 -3.58 7.55 2.88
CA ASN A 145 -2.75 7.51 1.67
C ASN A 145 -1.85 8.76 1.55
N ASN A 146 -2.41 9.96 1.77
CA ASN A 146 -1.61 11.19 1.74
C ASN A 146 -0.47 11.15 2.77
N LYS A 147 -0.71 10.62 3.98
CA LYS A 147 0.34 10.47 4.99
C LYS A 147 1.40 9.44 4.59
N VAL A 148 1.02 8.37 3.91
CA VAL A 148 1.99 7.42 3.31
C VAL A 148 2.85 8.14 2.27
N TYR A 149 2.26 8.93 1.39
CA TYR A 149 3.00 9.61 0.32
C TYR A 149 3.93 10.69 0.86
N GLU A 150 3.48 11.51 1.83
CA GLU A 150 4.32 12.48 2.53
C GLU A 150 5.53 11.79 3.19
N LEU A 151 5.29 10.66 3.87
CA LEU A 151 6.33 9.85 4.49
C LEU A 151 7.34 9.32 3.45
N LEU A 152 6.88 9.02 2.22
CA LEU A 152 7.70 8.53 1.13
C LEU A 152 8.27 9.64 0.22
N GLY A 153 8.08 10.91 0.56
CA GLY A 153 8.74 12.05 -0.08
C GLY A 153 7.89 12.85 -1.06
N GLU A 154 6.57 12.64 -1.09
CA GLU A 154 5.63 13.58 -1.69
C GLU A 154 5.65 14.90 -0.91
N LYS A 155 5.58 16.03 -1.60
CA LYS A 155 5.62 17.38 -1.02
C LYS A 155 4.29 18.09 -1.17
#